data_AF-A0A6A6I141-F1
#
_entry.id   AF-A0A6A6I141-F1
#
_cell.length_a   1.000
_cell.length_b   1.000
_cell.length_c   1.000
_cell.angle_alpha   90.00
_cell.angle_beta   90.00
_cell.angle_gamma   90.00
#
_symmetry.space_group_name_H-M   'P 1'
#
loop_
_entity.id
_entity.type
_entity.pdbx_description
1 polymer ?
#
loop_
_entity_poly.entity_id
_entity_poly.type
_entity_poly.pdbx_seq_one_letter_code
_entity_poly.pdbx_strand_id
1 'polypeptide(L)'
;MSKSPEERIPEEDDNAEAPLTMAASVVLTHLPRDASRALETAGNLGVEKVTIRFQPIGSAPHLTQRVFKLSSNQRFETIVRFLRKRLAVKEHESVFCYIGNVFSPALDEGVGNLWACFKQGEELVVGYSMAPAFG
;
A
#
# COMPACT_ATOMS: atom_id res chain seq x y z
N MET A 1 40.61 -40.17 -19.06
CA MET A 1 40.56 -39.52 -17.73
C MET A 1 40.17 -38.07 -17.99
N SER A 2 38.89 -37.69 -18.01
CA SER A 2 37.92 -37.50 -16.91
C SER A 2 37.86 -36.03 -16.43
N LYS A 3 36.61 -35.56 -16.22
CA LYS A 3 36.12 -34.30 -15.60
C LYS A 3 36.14 -33.04 -16.49
N SER A 4 35.16 -32.14 -16.50
CA SER A 4 33.72 -32.05 -16.18
C SER A 4 33.28 -30.68 -16.74
N PRO A 5 31.99 -30.43 -17.01
CA PRO A 5 31.50 -29.19 -17.63
C PRO A 5 31.34 -28.07 -16.59
N GLU A 6 31.66 -26.83 -16.97
CA GLU A 6 31.44 -25.64 -16.14
C GLU A 6 30.05 -25.08 -16.45
N GLU A 7 29.08 -25.46 -15.63
CA GLU A 7 27.68 -25.04 -15.68
C GLU A 7 27.57 -23.61 -15.14
N ARG A 8 27.40 -22.63 -16.03
CA ARG A 8 27.05 -21.26 -15.67
C ARG A 8 25.56 -21.20 -15.40
N ILE A 9 25.20 -20.98 -14.15
CA ILE A 9 23.82 -20.70 -13.71
C ILE A 9 23.33 -19.45 -14.45
N PRO A 10 22.22 -19.50 -15.21
CA PRO A 10 21.58 -18.30 -15.72
C PRO A 10 20.95 -17.54 -14.54
N GLU A 11 21.29 -16.27 -14.39
CA GLU A 11 20.64 -15.38 -13.42
C GLU A 11 19.19 -15.14 -13.89
N GLU A 12 18.23 -15.53 -13.05
CA GLU A 12 16.82 -15.19 -13.22
C GLU A 12 16.65 -13.71 -12.85
N ASP A 13 16.62 -12.85 -13.87
CA ASP A 13 16.11 -11.48 -13.75
C ASP A 13 14.60 -11.55 -13.43
N ASP A 14 14.29 -11.54 -12.14
CA ASP A 14 12.94 -11.52 -11.58
C ASP A 14 12.34 -10.10 -11.68
N ASN A 15 12.32 -9.56 -12.89
CA ASN A 15 11.56 -8.35 -13.20
C ASN A 15 10.31 -8.78 -14.00
N ALA A 16 9.23 -9.05 -13.26
CA ALA A 16 7.90 -9.27 -13.81
C ALA A 16 7.29 -7.99 -14.41
N GLU A 17 8.06 -7.20 -15.15
CA GLU A 17 7.54 -6.28 -16.13
C GLU A 17 7.37 -7.07 -17.42
N ALA A 18 6.24 -7.77 -17.52
CA ALA A 18 5.85 -8.43 -18.76
C ALA A 18 6.01 -7.40 -19.89
N PRO A 19 6.90 -7.64 -20.87
CA PRO A 19 7.16 -6.65 -21.89
C PRO A 19 5.83 -6.37 -22.57
N LEU A 20 5.40 -5.10 -22.55
CA LEU A 20 4.23 -4.60 -23.26
C LEU A 20 4.53 -4.65 -24.76
N THR A 21 4.70 -5.87 -25.26
CA THR A 21 4.88 -6.17 -26.67
C THR A 21 3.53 -5.98 -27.34
N MET A 22 3.55 -5.50 -28.58
CA MET A 22 2.32 -5.34 -29.37
C MET A 22 1.54 -6.68 -29.50
N ALA A 23 2.21 -7.82 -29.34
CA ALA A 23 1.59 -9.13 -29.28
C ALA A 23 0.71 -9.33 -28.02
N ALA A 24 1.10 -8.80 -26.86
CA ALA A 24 0.29 -8.86 -25.64
C ALA A 24 -1.04 -8.10 -25.77
N SER A 25 -1.04 -7.00 -26.54
CA SER A 25 -2.26 -6.23 -26.85
C SER A 25 -3.30 -7.08 -27.61
N VAL A 26 -2.85 -7.91 -28.57
CA VAL A 26 -3.74 -8.80 -29.35
C VAL A 26 -4.35 -9.88 -28.46
N VAL A 27 -3.60 -10.40 -27.49
CA VAL A 27 -4.12 -11.38 -26.52
C VAL A 27 -5.19 -10.77 -25.62
N LEU A 28 -5.02 -9.52 -25.18
CA LEU A 28 -6.05 -8.80 -24.40
C LEU A 28 -7.35 -8.62 -25.20
N THR A 29 -7.28 -8.39 -26.52
CA THR A 29 -8.48 -8.26 -27.37
C THR A 29 -9.23 -9.57 -27.61
N HIS A 30 -8.57 -10.72 -27.41
CA HIS A 30 -9.13 -12.05 -27.63
C HIS A 30 -9.39 -12.83 -26.35
N LEU A 31 -9.32 -12.15 -25.20
CA LEU A 31 -9.63 -12.77 -23.92
C LEU A 31 -11.12 -13.16 -23.87
N PRO A 32 -11.47 -14.37 -23.39
CA PRO A 32 -12.86 -14.77 -23.21
C PRO A 32 -13.61 -13.77 -22.33
N ARG A 33 -14.86 -13.45 -22.71
CA ARG A 33 -15.69 -12.39 -22.11
C ARG A 33 -15.77 -12.43 -20.58
N ASP A 34 -15.74 -13.63 -20.00
CA ASP A 34 -15.79 -13.82 -18.55
C ASP A 34 -14.53 -13.31 -17.84
N ALA A 35 -13.35 -13.50 -18.43
CA ALA A 35 -12.09 -13.02 -17.88
C ALA A 35 -11.97 -11.50 -18.04
N SER A 36 -12.45 -10.90 -19.14
CA SER A 36 -12.52 -9.44 -19.28
C SER A 36 -13.46 -8.81 -18.25
N ARG A 37 -14.62 -9.43 -18.01
CA ARG A 37 -15.60 -8.95 -17.02
C ARG A 37 -15.11 -9.09 -15.58
N ALA A 38 -14.37 -10.15 -15.28
CA ALA A 38 -13.71 -10.32 -13.98
C ALA A 38 -12.63 -9.23 -13.78
N LEU A 39 -11.86 -8.88 -14.81
CA LEU A 39 -10.84 -7.82 -14.75
C LEU A 39 -11.45 -6.43 -14.53
N GLU A 40 -12.59 -6.13 -15.18
CA GLU A 40 -13.32 -4.87 -14.98
C GLU A 40 -13.74 -4.67 -13.52
N THR A 41 -13.99 -5.76 -12.80
CA THR A 41 -14.39 -5.73 -11.38
C THR A 41 -13.16 -5.75 -10.45
N ALA A 42 -12.01 -6.22 -10.92
CA ALA A 42 -10.81 -6.48 -10.12
C ALA A 42 -10.14 -5.23 -9.52
N GLY A 43 -10.53 -4.02 -9.93
CA GLY A 43 -10.07 -2.76 -9.31
C GLY A 43 -11.13 -2.04 -8.48
N ASN A 44 -12.39 -2.48 -8.52
CA ASN A 44 -13.47 -1.78 -7.85
C ASN A 44 -13.72 -2.41 -6.48
N LEU A 45 -13.08 -1.85 -5.46
CA LEU A 45 -13.17 -2.33 -4.08
C LEU A 45 -14.60 -2.30 -3.48
N GLY A 46 -15.61 -1.76 -4.17
CA GLY A 46 -17.01 -1.69 -3.72
C GLY A 46 -17.25 -0.83 -2.47
N VAL A 47 -16.17 -0.47 -1.76
CA VAL A 47 -16.15 0.31 -0.54
C VAL A 47 -15.81 1.75 -0.91
N GLU A 48 -16.82 2.62 -0.87
CA GLU A 48 -16.62 4.06 -1.15
C GLU A 48 -15.86 4.77 -0.02
N LYS A 49 -16.05 4.31 1.22
CA LYS A 49 -15.43 4.86 2.43
C LYS A 49 -14.88 3.77 3.33
N VAL A 50 -13.64 3.95 3.75
CA VAL A 50 -12.94 3.04 4.65
C VAL A 50 -12.80 3.67 6.04
N THR A 51 -12.75 2.82 7.07
CA THR A 51 -12.52 3.24 8.45
C THR A 51 -11.04 3.12 8.78
N ILE A 52 -10.46 4.16 9.37
CA ILE A 52 -9.05 4.26 9.73
C ILE A 52 -8.96 4.57 11.23
N ARG A 53 -8.13 3.81 11.95
CA ARG A 53 -7.84 4.00 13.37
C ARG A 53 -6.40 4.43 13.57
N PHE A 54 -6.20 5.59 14.17
CA PHE A 54 -4.89 6.11 14.54
C PHE A 54 -4.44 5.62 15.91
N GLN A 55 -3.21 5.12 15.98
CA GLN A 55 -2.59 4.66 17.22
C GLN A 55 -1.26 5.38 17.45
N PRO A 56 -1.10 6.12 18.57
CA PRO A 56 0.19 6.70 18.92
C PRO A 56 1.18 5.60 19.30
N ILE A 57 2.43 5.78 18.90
CA ILE A 57 3.56 4.91 19.22
C ILE A 57 4.60 5.70 20.01
N GLY A 58 5.13 5.09 21.07
CA GLY A 58 6.11 5.72 21.95
C GLY A 58 5.53 6.99 22.60
N SER A 59 6.28 8.10 22.49
CA SER A 59 5.93 9.38 23.10
C SER A 59 5.11 10.31 22.20
N ALA A 60 4.45 9.77 21.16
CA ALA A 60 3.65 10.58 20.25
C ALA A 60 2.39 11.16 20.93
N PRO A 61 1.97 12.42 20.62
CA PRO A 61 0.79 13.01 21.24
C PRO A 61 -0.50 12.23 20.91
N HIS A 62 -1.38 12.06 21.89
CA HIS A 62 -2.64 11.33 21.69
C HIS A 62 -3.71 12.20 21.02
N LEU A 63 -4.37 11.64 19.99
CA LEU A 63 -5.56 12.25 19.41
C LEU A 63 -6.82 11.97 20.26
N THR A 64 -7.68 12.98 20.41
CA THR A 64 -8.98 12.87 21.10
C THR A 64 -9.92 11.91 20.38
N GLN A 65 -10.06 12.06 19.07
CA GLN A 65 -10.77 11.12 18.21
C GLN A 65 -9.73 10.33 17.41
N ARG A 66 -9.79 9.00 17.50
CA ARG A 66 -8.81 8.10 16.86
C ARG A 66 -9.34 7.41 15.62
N VAL A 67 -10.66 7.32 15.46
CA VAL A 67 -11.31 6.62 14.35
C VAL A 67 -11.95 7.63 13.40
N PHE A 68 -11.62 7.52 12.11
CA PHE A 68 -12.10 8.40 11.05
C PHE A 68 -12.52 7.58 9.82
N LYS A 69 -13.46 8.13 9.05
CA LYS A 69 -13.83 7.57 7.75
C LYS A 69 -13.22 8.42 6.64
N LEU A 70 -12.58 7.77 5.67
CA LEU A 70 -11.97 8.41 4.51
C LEU A 70 -12.49 7.75 3.23
N SER A 71 -12.56 8.49 2.13
CA SER A 71 -12.84 7.89 0.82
C SER A 71 -11.71 6.94 0.42
N SER A 72 -12.06 5.78 -0.12
CA SER A 72 -11.11 4.76 -0.59
C SER A 72 -10.24 5.23 -1.76
N ASN A 73 -10.70 6.20 -2.55
CA ASN A 73 -10.00 6.76 -3.71
C ASN A 73 -8.84 7.70 -3.33
N GLN A 74 -8.63 7.97 -2.04
CA GLN A 74 -7.55 8.85 -1.60
C GLN A 74 -6.21 8.13 -1.51
N ARG A 75 -5.13 8.91 -1.63
CA ARG A 75 -3.75 8.45 -1.40
C ARG A 75 -3.35 8.57 0.06
N PHE A 76 -2.36 7.78 0.46
CA PHE A 76 -1.85 7.75 1.83
C PHE A 76 -1.29 9.10 2.29
N GLU A 77 -0.74 9.94 1.39
CA GLU A 77 -0.32 11.31 1.70
C GLU A 77 -1.41 12.15 2.38
N THR A 78 -2.68 11.90 2.06
CA THR A 78 -3.83 12.61 2.65
C THR A 78 -3.94 12.30 4.15
N ILE A 79 -3.67 11.05 4.54
CA ILE A 79 -3.66 10.59 5.92
C ILE A 79 -2.53 11.29 6.69
N VAL A 80 -1.32 11.32 6.11
CA VAL A 80 -0.15 11.98 6.73
C VAL A 80 -0.40 13.47 6.91
N ARG A 81 -0.93 14.15 5.89
CA ARG A 81 -1.27 15.58 5.95
C ARG A 81 -2.34 15.87 7.00
N PHE A 82 -3.34 14.98 7.13
CA PHE A 82 -4.37 15.08 8.16
C PHE A 82 -3.78 14.94 9.57
N LEU A 83 -2.92 13.95 9.79
CA LEU A 83 -2.22 13.73 11.06
C LEU A 83 -1.39 14.95 11.46
N ARG A 84 -0.57 15.49 10.55
CA ARG A 84 0.26 16.69 10.81
C ARG A 84 -0.59 17.88 11.26
N LYS A 85 -1.73 18.12 10.60
CA LYS A 85 -2.67 19.20 10.97
C LYS A 85 -3.30 18.97 12.34
N ARG A 86 -3.70 17.73 12.65
CA ARG A 86 -4.35 17.39 13.93
C ARG A 86 -3.39 17.43 15.12
N LEU A 87 -2.13 17.07 14.90
CA LEU A 87 -1.08 17.09 15.91
C LEU A 87 -0.40 18.47 16.02
N ALA A 88 -0.77 19.45 15.18
CA ALA A 88 -0.15 20.79 15.11
C ALA A 88 1.38 20.74 14.95
N VAL A 89 1.86 19.78 14.16
CA VAL A 89 3.29 19.52 13.93
C VAL A 89 3.88 20.64 13.09
N LYS A 90 5.06 21.14 13.48
CA LYS A 90 5.76 22.20 12.73
C LYS A 90 6.30 21.65 11.43
N GLU A 91 6.61 22.53 10.47
CA GLU A 91 7.07 22.12 9.14
C GLU A 91 8.39 21.31 9.18
N HIS A 92 9.30 21.66 10.09
CA HIS A 92 10.57 20.97 10.30
C HIS A 92 10.47 19.66 11.08
N GLU A 93 9.33 19.37 11.70
CA GLU A 93 9.13 18.16 12.47
C GLU A 93 8.64 17.02 11.57
N SER A 94 9.13 15.82 11.83
CA SER A 94 8.81 14.62 11.07
C SER A 94 7.66 13.84 11.73
N VAL A 95 6.82 13.23 10.90
CA VAL A 95 5.77 12.30 11.35
C VAL A 95 5.95 11.01 10.57
N PHE A 96 6.20 9.93 11.28
CA PHE A 96 6.34 8.58 10.74
C PHE A 96 5.02 7.85 10.93
N CYS A 97 4.54 7.18 9.88
CA CYS A 97 3.30 6.43 9.90
C CYS A 97 3.57 4.98 9.53
N TYR A 98 2.88 4.06 10.20
CA TYR A 98 3.05 2.62 10.03
C TYR A 98 1.71 1.95 9.89
N ILE A 99 1.53 1.08 8.90
CA ILE A 99 0.36 0.20 8.80
C ILE A 99 0.57 -0.98 9.75
N GLY A 100 -0.39 -1.25 10.63
CA GLY A 100 -0.35 -2.40 11.54
C GLY A 100 0.88 -2.46 12.46
N ASN A 101 1.59 -1.33 12.65
CA ASN A 101 2.87 -1.24 13.37
C ASN A 101 3.98 -2.14 12.79
N VAL A 102 3.95 -2.43 11.48
CA VAL A 102 4.93 -3.32 10.84
C VAL A 102 5.74 -2.65 9.74
N PHE A 103 5.12 -1.85 8.87
CA PHE A 103 5.83 -1.18 7.76
C PHE A 103 5.27 0.21 7.50
N SER A 104 6.06 1.07 6.85
CA SER A 104 5.63 2.39 6.40
C SER A 104 5.23 2.33 4.92
N PRO A 105 3.98 2.64 4.56
CA PRO A 105 3.52 2.63 3.18
C PRO A 105 4.08 3.84 2.41
N ALA A 106 4.05 3.76 1.08
CA ALA A 106 4.44 4.89 0.22
C ALA A 106 3.35 5.97 0.23
N LEU A 107 3.73 7.23 0.01
CA LEU A 107 2.79 8.36 0.08
C LEU A 107 1.75 8.36 -1.05
N ASP A 108 2.11 7.78 -2.19
CA ASP A 108 1.28 7.64 -3.38
C ASP A 108 0.37 6.39 -3.35
N GLU A 109 0.54 5.54 -2.33
CA GLU A 109 -0.21 4.29 -2.18
C GLU A 109 -1.70 4.56 -1.92
N GLY A 110 -2.57 3.75 -2.54
CA GLY A 110 -4.02 3.91 -2.46
C GLY A 110 -4.58 3.42 -1.13
N VAL A 111 -5.35 4.27 -0.43
CA VAL A 111 -5.91 3.94 0.88
C VAL A 111 -6.92 2.78 0.80
N GLY A 112 -7.68 2.68 -0.29
CA GLY A 112 -8.58 1.55 -0.53
C GLY A 112 -7.83 0.22 -0.54
N ASN A 113 -6.72 0.14 -1.26
CA ASN A 113 -5.89 -1.07 -1.35
C ASN A 113 -5.27 -1.41 0.02
N LEU A 114 -4.71 -0.41 0.71
CA LEU A 114 -4.15 -0.59 2.05
C LEU A 114 -5.20 -1.13 3.04
N TRP A 115 -6.42 -0.60 3.01
CA TRP A 115 -7.50 -1.10 3.84
C TRP A 115 -7.93 -2.52 3.46
N ALA A 116 -8.01 -2.84 2.18
CA ALA A 116 -8.39 -4.18 1.72
C ALA A 116 -7.38 -5.25 2.16
N CYS A 117 -6.10 -4.95 2.04
CA CYS A 117 -5.01 -5.90 2.30
C CYS A 117 -4.62 -5.98 3.79
N PHE A 118 -4.72 -4.89 4.54
CA PHE A 118 -4.10 -4.78 5.87
C PHE A 118 -5.05 -4.32 6.99
N LYS A 119 -6.38 -4.28 6.76
CA LYS A 119 -7.32 -3.97 7.85
C LYS A 119 -7.27 -5.02 8.96
N GLN A 120 -7.48 -4.57 10.19
CA GLN A 120 -7.70 -5.41 11.35
C GLN A 120 -9.18 -5.35 11.72
N GLY A 121 -9.94 -6.40 11.37
CA GLY A 121 -11.39 -6.39 11.43
C GLY A 121 -11.97 -5.48 10.33
N GLU A 122 -12.56 -4.35 10.73
CA GLU A 122 -13.17 -3.38 9.80
C GLU A 122 -12.38 -2.06 9.69
N GLU A 123 -11.22 -1.97 10.33
CA GLU A 123 -10.44 -0.73 10.43
C GLU A 123 -9.00 -0.92 9.94
N LEU A 124 -8.50 0.03 9.16
CA LEU A 124 -7.08 0.14 8.86
C LEU A 124 -6.37 0.82 10.02
N VAL A 125 -5.47 0.11 10.68
CA VAL A 125 -4.72 0.64 11.83
C VAL A 125 -3.48 1.37 11.33
N VAL A 126 -3.41 2.67 11.61
CA VAL A 126 -2.28 3.53 11.27
C VAL A 126 -1.60 3.97 12.56
N GLY A 127 -0.48 3.34 12.87
CA GLY A 127 0.44 3.74 13.91
C GLY A 127 1.17 5.04 13.52
N TYR A 128 1.36 5.97 14.45
CA TYR A 128 2.12 7.20 14.19
C TYR A 128 3.12 7.51 15.30
N SER A 129 4.28 8.07 14.91
CA SER A 129 5.38 8.46 15.81
C SER A 129 6.09 9.73 15.33
N MET A 130 6.68 10.48 16.26
CA MET A 130 7.52 11.65 15.95
C MET A 130 8.98 11.27 15.63
N ALA A 131 9.39 10.06 16.01
CA ALA A 131 10.69 9.49 15.70
C ALA A 131 10.52 8.11 15.02
N PRO A 132 11.49 7.65 14.22
CA PRO A 132 11.45 6.31 13.65
C PRO A 132 11.28 5.26 14.76
N ALA A 133 10.24 4.44 14.68
CA ALA A 133 9.91 3.43 15.69
C ALA A 133 10.26 2.01 15.25
N PHE A 134 10.30 1.77 13.94
CA PHE A 134 10.60 0.48 13.32
C PHE A 134 11.55 0.72 12.14
N GLY A 135 12.52 -0.18 11.98
CA GLY A 135 13.58 -0.16 10.98
C GLY A 135 14.37 -1.45 11.03
#